data_AF-A0A0V1I9U8-F1
#
_entry.id   AF-A0A0V1I9U8-F1
#
_cell.length_a   1.000
_cell.length_b   1.000
_cell.length_c   1.000
_cell.angle_alpha   90.00
_cell.angle_beta   90.00
_cell.angle_gamma   90.00
#
_symmetry.space_group_name_H-M   'P 1'
#
loop_
_entity.id
_entity.type
_entity.pdbx_description
1 polymer ?
#
loop_
_entity_poly.entity_id
_entity_poly.type
_entity_poly.pdbx_seq_one_letter_code
_entity_poly.pdbx_strand_id
1 'polypeptide(L)'
;MFNGVLHSTNVYDSDDMVGYRERAASLCLKQGNDEQVLLVTSSRDPNCWVIPGGGIEPNEDTSAAARREAFEEAGVRGNTEACLGIFIDTERKLRTCVFILRVNEELDDWEDSSRIGRRRHWFPLQEARTALLELKASQAYYIDSLVQHFASTKRLNTTETAKSEESMVKKIVFVTENEEKYSEAKDILSSHFDVVLKSMSLVEIQGSSEDIVINKCKAAKEKLNVPFFVEDSSLCFNALNGLPGQYVKWFLKALGPSGLHKLVSAYEDKTAYAMCIVGYSDGQSDEIRLFHGRVDGKIVDPSGVHGFGWDACFLPDNSNESFAQMPKAKKCEISHRALALKNMCDAVIRSASGIKYWQH
;
A
#
# COMPACT_ATOMS: atom_id res chain seq x y z
N MET A 1 -13.48 -41.42 23.70
CA MET A 1 -12.37 -40.44 23.75
C MET A 1 -11.63 -40.52 22.43
N PHE A 2 -11.96 -39.64 21.48
CA PHE A 2 -11.14 -39.37 20.31
C PHE A 2 -10.97 -37.86 20.26
N ASN A 3 -9.75 -37.41 20.56
CA ASN A 3 -9.34 -36.01 20.45
C ASN A 3 -9.30 -35.64 18.97
N GLY A 4 -10.30 -34.88 18.51
CA GLY A 4 -10.26 -34.20 17.23
C GLY A 4 -9.48 -32.90 17.39
N VAL A 5 -8.18 -32.93 17.12
CA VAL A 5 -7.41 -31.70 16.86
C VAL A 5 -7.93 -31.15 15.52
N LEU A 6 -8.76 -30.11 15.58
CA LEU A 6 -9.07 -29.30 14.41
C LEU A 6 -7.75 -28.65 13.96
N HIS A 7 -7.09 -29.24 12.99
CA HIS A 7 -6.04 -28.57 12.23
C HIS A 7 -6.72 -27.45 11.43
N SER A 8 -6.32 -26.19 11.67
CA SER A 8 -6.69 -25.10 10.78
C SER A 8 -6.25 -25.49 9.37
N THR A 9 -7.19 -25.69 8.46
CA THR A 9 -6.87 -25.97 7.07
C THR A 9 -6.39 -24.67 6.45
N ASN A 10 -5.08 -24.55 6.27
CA ASN A 10 -4.46 -23.34 5.74
C ASN A 10 -4.92 -23.12 4.30
N VAL A 11 -5.60 -22.01 4.03
CA VAL A 11 -5.81 -21.54 2.66
C VAL A 11 -4.53 -20.85 2.18
N TYR A 12 -4.01 -21.34 1.07
CA TYR A 12 -2.92 -20.72 0.32
C TYR A 12 -3.53 -20.05 -0.91
N ASP A 13 -2.95 -18.94 -1.33
CA ASP A 13 -3.35 -18.27 -2.58
C ASP A 13 -3.22 -19.26 -3.74
N SER A 14 -4.36 -19.63 -4.33
CA SER A 14 -4.42 -20.67 -5.37
C SER A 14 -3.74 -20.26 -6.67
N ASP A 15 -3.47 -18.96 -6.85
CA ASP A 15 -2.84 -18.39 -8.04
C ASP A 15 -1.35 -18.03 -7.80
N ASP A 16 -0.80 -18.27 -6.60
CA ASP A 16 0.56 -17.87 -6.23
C ASP A 16 1.55 -19.06 -6.22
N MET A 17 2.45 -19.11 -7.20
CA MET A 17 3.58 -20.07 -7.24
C MET A 17 4.53 -19.94 -6.03
N VAL A 18 4.42 -18.85 -5.23
CA VAL A 18 5.31 -18.54 -4.10
C VAL A 18 4.78 -19.04 -2.75
N GLY A 19 3.51 -19.44 -2.67
CA GLY A 19 2.93 -20.14 -1.51
C GLY A 19 2.61 -19.28 -0.29
N TYR A 20 2.08 -18.06 -0.49
CA TYR A 20 1.63 -17.22 0.62
C TYR A 20 0.38 -17.81 1.29
N ARG A 21 0.33 -17.74 2.63
CA ARG A 21 -0.86 -18.12 3.41
C ARG A 21 -1.74 -16.89 3.65
N GLU A 22 -3.02 -17.04 3.35
CA GLU A 22 -4.04 -16.02 3.57
C GLU A 22 -4.51 -15.99 5.03
N ARG A 23 -4.62 -14.79 5.57
CA ARG A 23 -5.00 -14.52 6.96
C ARG A 23 -5.96 -13.35 7.08
N ALA A 24 -6.74 -13.36 8.14
CA ALA A 24 -7.58 -12.24 8.55
C ALA A 24 -7.27 -11.85 10.00
N ALA A 25 -7.36 -10.56 10.30
CA ALA A 25 -7.13 -10.03 11.64
C ALA A 25 -8.11 -8.90 11.96
N SER A 26 -8.38 -8.71 13.27
CA SER A 26 -9.36 -7.74 13.75
C SER A 26 -8.74 -6.74 14.72
N LEU A 27 -8.76 -5.46 14.35
CA LEU A 27 -8.59 -4.35 15.29
C LEU A 27 -9.91 -4.14 16.01
N CYS A 28 -10.06 -4.82 17.15
CA CYS A 28 -11.28 -4.77 17.94
C CYS A 28 -11.32 -3.48 18.74
N LEU A 29 -12.37 -2.68 18.54
CA LEU A 29 -12.58 -1.39 19.19
C LEU A 29 -13.82 -1.41 20.04
N LYS A 30 -13.75 -0.71 21.17
CA LYS A 30 -14.87 -0.61 22.09
C LYS A 30 -15.95 0.28 21.48
N GLN A 31 -17.22 -0.06 21.69
CA GLN A 31 -18.32 0.76 21.20
C GLN A 31 -18.25 2.18 21.78
N GLY A 32 -18.29 3.19 20.90
CA GLY A 32 -18.18 4.59 21.29
C GLY A 32 -16.80 5.05 21.77
N ASN A 33 -15.77 4.21 21.67
CA ASN A 33 -14.39 4.59 22.01
C ASN A 33 -13.41 4.14 20.91
N ASP A 34 -12.90 5.11 20.15
CA ASP A 34 -11.95 4.91 19.05
C ASP A 34 -10.49 4.97 19.50
N GLU A 35 -10.24 5.25 20.77
CA GLU A 35 -8.89 5.47 21.32
C GLU A 35 -8.30 4.21 21.95
N GLN A 36 -9.07 3.12 22.02
CA GLN A 36 -8.64 1.86 22.60
C GLN A 36 -8.88 0.68 21.66
N VAL A 37 -7.89 -0.21 21.60
CA VAL A 37 -7.93 -1.46 20.85
C VAL A 37 -7.69 -2.64 21.77
N LEU A 38 -8.35 -3.76 21.51
CA LEU A 38 -8.14 -5.00 22.25
C LEU A 38 -6.93 -5.75 21.68
N LEU A 39 -5.98 -6.09 22.55
CA LEU A 39 -4.93 -7.05 22.25
C LEU A 39 -5.16 -8.34 23.03
N VAL A 40 -4.57 -9.42 22.54
CA VAL A 40 -4.52 -10.71 23.24
C VAL A 40 -3.09 -11.19 23.41
N THR A 41 -2.83 -12.01 24.41
CA THR A 41 -1.50 -12.59 24.59
C THR A 41 -1.19 -13.60 23.48
N SER A 42 0.07 -13.65 23.03
CA SER A 42 0.53 -14.59 22.01
C SER A 42 0.47 -16.03 22.52
N SER A 43 0.02 -16.95 21.67
CA SER A 43 0.06 -18.39 21.96
C SER A 43 1.47 -18.97 22.06
N ARG A 44 2.49 -18.26 21.55
CA ARG A 44 3.90 -18.66 21.64
C ARG A 44 4.61 -18.09 22.87
N ASP A 45 4.21 -16.91 23.31
CA ASP A 45 4.78 -16.23 24.47
C ASP A 45 3.67 -15.45 25.20
N PRO A 46 3.18 -15.95 26.35
CA PRO A 46 2.10 -15.31 27.12
C PRO A 46 2.45 -13.92 27.69
N ASN A 47 3.71 -13.50 27.62
CA ASN A 47 4.16 -12.17 28.04
C ASN A 47 4.04 -11.12 26.93
N CYS A 48 3.88 -11.55 25.68
CA CYS A 48 3.79 -10.66 24.54
C CYS A 48 2.34 -10.52 24.04
N TRP A 49 2.02 -9.36 23.49
CA TRP A 49 0.70 -9.03 22.98
C TRP A 49 0.66 -9.06 21.45
N VAL A 50 -0.48 -9.47 20.90
CA VAL A 50 -0.75 -9.54 19.46
C VAL A 50 -2.18 -9.11 19.15
N ILE A 51 -2.40 -8.71 17.91
CA ILE A 51 -3.75 -8.50 17.36
C ILE A 51 -4.40 -9.87 17.10
N PRO A 52 -5.67 -10.08 17.52
CA PRO A 52 -6.43 -11.28 17.19
C PRO A 52 -6.47 -11.53 15.69
N GLY A 53 -6.12 -12.73 15.26
CA GLY A 53 -6.15 -13.07 13.84
C GLY A 53 -5.44 -14.37 13.50
N GLY A 54 -5.90 -14.99 12.42
CA GLY A 54 -5.54 -16.36 12.04
C GLY A 54 -5.69 -16.62 10.56
N GLY A 55 -5.63 -17.89 10.19
CA GLY A 55 -5.80 -18.30 8.79
C GLY A 55 -7.27 -18.24 8.38
N ILE A 56 -7.50 -17.95 7.10
CA ILE A 56 -8.84 -18.05 6.51
C ILE A 56 -9.14 -19.53 6.24
N GLU A 57 -10.34 -19.99 6.58
CA GLU A 57 -10.78 -21.36 6.29
C GLU A 57 -11.29 -21.49 4.83
N PRO A 58 -11.30 -22.70 4.24
CA PRO A 58 -11.80 -22.89 2.88
C PRO A 58 -13.25 -22.42 2.72
N ASN A 59 -13.48 -21.54 1.74
CA ASN A 59 -14.78 -20.89 1.46
C ASN A 59 -15.28 -19.92 2.54
N GLU A 60 -14.42 -19.53 3.49
CA GLU A 60 -14.74 -18.51 4.48
C GLU A 60 -14.52 -17.11 3.90
N ASP A 61 -15.49 -16.22 4.09
CA ASP A 61 -15.32 -14.80 3.78
C ASP A 61 -14.27 -14.18 4.72
N THR A 62 -13.37 -13.35 4.18
CA THR A 62 -12.26 -12.76 4.94
C THR A 62 -12.74 -11.95 6.15
N SER A 63 -13.87 -11.25 6.05
CA SER A 63 -14.43 -10.51 7.19
C SER A 63 -15.03 -11.46 8.23
N ALA A 64 -15.59 -12.60 7.79
CA ALA A 64 -16.07 -13.65 8.68
C ALA A 64 -14.92 -14.31 9.44
N ALA A 65 -13.81 -14.59 8.77
CA ALA A 65 -12.58 -15.08 9.40
C ALA A 65 -12.08 -14.11 10.48
N ALA A 66 -12.06 -12.80 10.19
CA ALA A 66 -11.67 -11.78 11.16
C ALA A 66 -12.58 -11.80 12.42
N ARG A 67 -13.90 -11.96 12.24
CA ARG A 67 -14.86 -12.07 13.35
C ARG A 67 -14.69 -13.36 14.14
N ARG A 68 -14.49 -14.49 13.47
CA ARG A 68 -14.24 -15.80 14.09
C ARG A 68 -13.00 -15.74 14.98
N GLU A 69 -11.89 -15.21 14.47
CA GLU A 69 -10.64 -15.07 15.22
C GLU A 69 -10.77 -14.12 16.42
N ALA A 70 -11.51 -13.01 16.28
CA ALA A 70 -11.80 -12.12 17.42
C ALA A 70 -12.66 -12.83 18.49
N PHE A 71 -13.59 -13.67 18.08
CA PHE A 71 -14.42 -14.45 18.99
C PHE A 71 -13.62 -15.56 19.71
N GLU A 72 -12.85 -16.34 18.96
CA GLU A 72 -12.07 -17.47 19.48
C GLU A 72 -10.88 -17.03 20.33
N GLU A 73 -10.11 -16.04 19.87
CA GLU A 73 -8.89 -15.60 20.57
C GLU A 73 -9.17 -14.56 21.67
N ALA A 74 -10.17 -13.71 21.47
CA ALA A 74 -10.46 -12.57 22.36
C ALA A 74 -11.80 -12.66 23.08
N GLY A 75 -12.70 -13.58 22.72
CA GLY A 75 -14.02 -13.68 23.37
C GLY A 75 -14.90 -12.47 23.13
N VAL A 76 -14.73 -11.77 22.00
CA VAL A 76 -15.54 -10.60 21.64
C VAL A 76 -16.34 -10.86 20.38
N ARG A 77 -17.57 -10.34 20.35
CA ARG A 77 -18.38 -10.27 19.12
C ARG A 77 -18.57 -8.83 18.70
N GLY A 78 -18.81 -8.65 17.41
CA GLY A 78 -18.93 -7.34 16.82
C GLY A 78 -19.19 -7.36 15.33
N ASN A 79 -19.41 -6.17 14.79
CA ASN A 79 -19.58 -5.95 13.36
C ASN A 79 -18.28 -5.42 12.77
N THR A 80 -17.88 -5.97 11.63
CA THR A 80 -16.76 -5.45 10.85
C THR A 80 -17.21 -4.20 10.09
N GLU A 81 -16.52 -3.07 10.27
CA GLU A 81 -16.86 -1.79 9.63
C GLU A 81 -16.13 -1.59 8.30
N ALA A 82 -14.79 -1.63 8.33
CA ALA A 82 -13.95 -1.35 7.18
C ALA A 82 -12.75 -2.30 7.11
N CYS A 83 -12.31 -2.62 5.89
CA CYS A 83 -11.01 -3.22 5.64
C CYS A 83 -9.96 -2.09 5.57
N LEU A 84 -8.95 -2.17 6.41
CA LEU A 84 -7.82 -1.22 6.41
C LEU A 84 -6.80 -1.51 5.31
N GLY A 85 -6.78 -2.74 4.80
CA GLY A 85 -5.90 -3.17 3.72
C GLY A 85 -5.33 -4.57 3.95
N ILE A 86 -4.48 -4.97 3.01
CA ILE A 86 -3.74 -6.23 3.03
C ILE A 86 -2.29 -5.94 3.39
N PHE A 87 -1.82 -6.56 4.46
CA PHE A 87 -0.46 -6.41 4.97
C PHE A 87 0.35 -7.67 4.65
N ILE A 88 1.48 -7.49 3.99
CA ILE A 88 2.32 -8.58 3.49
C ILE A 88 3.55 -8.75 4.39
N ASP A 89 3.74 -9.95 4.91
CA ASP A 89 4.95 -10.40 5.59
C ASP A 89 5.68 -11.35 4.64
N THR A 90 6.71 -10.83 3.96
CA THR A 90 7.46 -11.56 2.93
C THR A 90 8.33 -12.66 3.53
N GLU A 91 8.83 -12.48 4.76
CA GLU A 91 9.66 -13.47 5.46
C GLU A 91 8.84 -14.70 5.85
N ARG A 92 7.64 -14.49 6.38
CA ARG A 92 6.74 -15.56 6.81
C ARG A 92 5.78 -16.00 5.72
N LYS A 93 5.84 -15.35 4.55
CA LYS A 93 4.92 -15.54 3.42
C LYS A 93 3.46 -15.46 3.85
N LEU A 94 3.09 -14.38 4.53
CA LEU A 94 1.71 -14.15 4.99
C LEU A 94 1.12 -12.94 4.27
N ARG A 95 -0.14 -13.05 3.86
CA ARG A 95 -0.98 -11.90 3.49
C ARG A 95 -2.11 -11.80 4.49
N THR A 96 -2.17 -10.69 5.22
CA THR A 96 -3.15 -10.50 6.29
C THR A 96 -4.06 -9.35 5.95
N CYS A 97 -5.33 -9.65 5.72
CA CYS A 97 -6.36 -8.65 5.56
C CYS A 97 -6.84 -8.18 6.95
N VAL A 98 -6.78 -6.88 7.22
CA VAL A 98 -7.04 -6.33 8.56
C VAL A 98 -8.32 -5.52 8.55
N PHE A 99 -9.23 -5.85 9.47
CA PHE A 99 -10.54 -5.20 9.59
C PHE A 99 -10.66 -4.41 10.90
N ILE A 100 -11.42 -3.32 10.85
CA ILE A 100 -11.97 -2.67 12.05
C ILE A 100 -13.17 -3.48 12.51
N LEU A 101 -13.17 -3.90 13.77
CA LEU A 101 -14.28 -4.62 14.38
C LEU A 101 -14.82 -3.84 15.58
N ARG A 102 -16.09 -3.41 15.51
CA ARG A 102 -16.78 -2.79 16.64
C ARG A 102 -17.34 -3.83 17.57
N VAL A 103 -16.76 -3.91 18.75
CA VAL A 103 -17.19 -4.85 19.78
C VAL A 103 -18.53 -4.40 20.36
N ASN A 104 -19.52 -5.29 20.32
CA ASN A 104 -20.85 -5.10 20.93
C ASN A 104 -21.11 -6.06 22.10
N GLU A 105 -20.36 -7.15 22.20
CA GLU A 105 -20.47 -8.15 23.26
C GLU A 105 -19.07 -8.61 23.65
N GLU A 106 -18.82 -8.70 24.96
CA GLU A 106 -17.58 -9.21 25.56
C GLU A 106 -17.96 -10.36 26.48
N LEU A 107 -17.44 -11.56 26.22
CA LEU A 107 -17.73 -12.75 27.02
C LEU A 107 -16.79 -12.86 28.22
N ASP A 108 -17.33 -13.23 29.38
CA ASP A 108 -16.52 -13.48 30.59
C ASP A 108 -15.58 -14.69 30.40
N ASP A 109 -16.08 -15.75 29.78
CA ASP A 109 -15.34 -16.96 29.43
C ASP A 109 -15.37 -17.20 27.91
N TRP A 110 -14.22 -17.57 27.34
CA TRP A 110 -14.09 -17.86 25.90
C TRP A 110 -13.09 -18.97 25.61
N GLU A 111 -13.08 -19.43 24.36
CA GLU A 111 -12.37 -20.66 23.95
C GLU A 111 -10.86 -20.61 24.26
N ASP A 112 -10.12 -19.62 23.75
CA ASP A 112 -8.67 -19.57 23.96
C ASP A 112 -8.27 -19.26 25.41
N SER A 113 -9.09 -18.52 26.16
CA SER A 113 -8.85 -18.35 27.60
C SER A 113 -8.92 -19.69 28.33
N SER A 114 -9.97 -20.46 28.04
CA SER A 114 -10.22 -21.76 28.67
C SER A 114 -9.21 -22.82 28.22
N ARG A 115 -8.80 -22.79 26.95
CA ARG A 115 -7.94 -23.82 26.33
C ARG A 115 -6.46 -23.58 26.57
N ILE A 116 -6.00 -22.34 26.42
CA ILE A 116 -4.57 -22.00 26.43
C ILE A 116 -4.21 -20.86 27.40
N GLY A 117 -5.16 -20.39 28.21
CA GLY A 117 -4.91 -19.32 29.18
C GLY A 117 -4.64 -17.96 28.53
N ARG A 118 -5.14 -17.74 27.29
CA ARG A 118 -4.97 -16.47 26.58
C ARG A 118 -5.67 -15.37 27.36
N ARG A 119 -4.99 -14.24 27.56
CA ARG A 119 -5.54 -13.05 28.19
C ARG A 119 -5.86 -12.01 27.13
N ARG A 120 -6.83 -11.14 27.40
CA ARG A 120 -7.15 -9.97 26.60
C ARG A 120 -7.00 -8.70 27.42
N HIS A 121 -6.67 -7.60 26.77
CA HIS A 121 -6.58 -6.29 27.42
C HIS A 121 -6.86 -5.17 26.44
N TRP A 122 -7.57 -4.14 26.90
CA TRP A 122 -7.86 -2.92 26.16
C TRP A 122 -6.72 -1.94 26.34
N PHE A 123 -6.00 -1.66 25.26
CA PHE A 123 -4.87 -0.74 25.25
C PHE A 123 -5.26 0.58 24.58
N PRO A 124 -4.82 1.74 25.12
CA PRO A 124 -4.72 2.96 24.32
C PRO A 124 -3.93 2.71 23.04
N LEU A 125 -4.33 3.30 21.90
CA LEU A 125 -3.71 3.00 20.60
C LEU A 125 -2.17 3.10 20.62
N GLN A 126 -1.61 4.13 21.26
CA GLN A 126 -0.17 4.33 21.33
C GLN A 126 0.55 3.25 22.16
N GLU A 127 -0.06 2.81 23.25
CA GLU A 127 0.46 1.73 24.09
C GLU A 127 0.34 0.38 23.37
N ALA A 128 -0.78 0.14 22.68
CA ALA A 128 -0.99 -1.05 21.87
C ALA A 128 0.09 -1.18 20.80
N ARG A 129 0.36 -0.09 20.08
CA ARG A 129 1.44 -0.01 19.08
C ARG A 129 2.80 -0.37 19.68
N THR A 130 3.09 0.14 20.87
CA THR A 130 4.36 -0.12 21.57
C THR A 130 4.47 -1.60 21.98
N ALA A 131 3.40 -2.18 22.55
CA ALA A 131 3.38 -3.58 22.94
C ALA A 131 3.56 -4.54 21.74
N LEU A 132 3.01 -4.19 20.57
CA LEU A 132 3.14 -5.01 19.36
C LEU A 132 4.56 -5.01 18.78
N LEU A 133 5.32 -3.93 18.95
CA LEU A 133 6.71 -3.82 18.47
C LEU A 133 7.64 -4.84 19.14
N GLU A 134 7.33 -5.31 20.35
CA GLU A 134 8.19 -6.24 21.10
C GLU A 134 8.24 -7.65 20.48
N LEU A 135 7.15 -8.10 19.83
CA LEU A 135 7.07 -9.46 19.28
C LEU A 135 6.81 -9.49 17.76
N LYS A 136 5.91 -8.63 17.27
CA LYS A 136 5.48 -8.62 15.87
C LYS A 136 5.35 -7.17 15.39
N ALA A 137 6.48 -6.56 15.05
CA ALA A 137 6.54 -5.21 14.51
C ALA A 137 5.59 -4.99 13.32
N SER A 138 5.33 -6.03 12.52
CA SER A 138 4.38 -5.96 11.40
C SER A 138 2.95 -5.61 11.83
N GLN A 139 2.52 -6.02 13.03
CA GLN A 139 1.19 -5.69 13.55
C GLN A 139 1.09 -4.26 14.09
N ALA A 140 2.20 -3.63 14.48
CA ALA A 140 2.20 -2.24 14.91
C ALA A 140 1.74 -1.30 13.76
N TYR A 141 2.02 -1.67 12.50
CA TYR A 141 1.53 -0.94 11.33
C TYR A 141 0.01 -0.98 11.18
N TYR A 142 -0.67 -1.99 11.74
CA TYR A 142 -2.14 -2.06 11.69
C TYR A 142 -2.74 -0.91 12.50
N ILE A 143 -2.14 -0.60 13.65
CA ILE A 143 -2.53 0.54 14.49
C ILE A 143 -2.28 1.85 13.77
N ASP A 144 -1.15 1.98 13.07
CA ASP A 144 -0.84 3.18 12.28
C ASP A 144 -1.90 3.40 11.18
N SER A 145 -2.28 2.35 10.46
CA SER A 145 -3.36 2.42 9.45
C SER A 145 -4.73 2.73 10.06
N LEU A 146 -5.02 2.26 11.27
CA LEU A 146 -6.25 2.59 11.98
C LEU A 146 -6.32 4.07 12.37
N VAL A 147 -5.23 4.62 12.91
CA VAL A 147 -5.15 6.04 13.28
C VAL A 147 -5.34 6.91 12.03
N GLN A 148 -4.74 6.52 10.90
CA GLN A 148 -4.93 7.20 9.62
C GLN A 148 -6.37 7.11 9.13
N HIS A 149 -7.00 5.94 9.24
CA HIS A 149 -8.41 5.76 8.90
C HIS A 149 -9.32 6.66 9.74
N PHE A 150 -9.09 6.79 11.05
CA PHE A 150 -9.89 7.72 11.86
C PHE A 150 -9.63 9.18 11.53
N ALA A 151 -8.40 9.54 11.20
CA ALA A 151 -8.09 10.88 10.75
C ALA A 151 -8.80 11.22 9.43
N SER A 152 -8.88 10.28 8.47
CA SER A 152 -9.56 10.51 7.19
C SER A 152 -11.09 10.52 7.33
N THR A 153 -11.68 9.63 8.12
CA THR A 153 -13.14 9.56 8.34
C THR A 153 -13.64 10.74 9.17
N LYS A 154 -12.88 11.19 10.18
CA LYS A 154 -13.19 12.44 10.91
C LYS A 154 -13.13 13.65 9.98
N ARG A 155 -12.20 13.70 9.01
CA ARG A 155 -12.12 14.76 7.98
C ARG A 155 -13.31 14.75 7.03
N LEU A 156 -13.83 13.58 6.63
CA LEU A 156 -15.01 13.45 5.77
C LEU A 156 -16.31 13.88 6.49
N ASN A 157 -16.46 13.56 7.78
CA ASN A 157 -17.63 13.96 8.56
C ASN A 157 -17.60 15.44 9.02
N THR A 158 -16.42 16.06 9.09
CA THR A 158 -16.28 17.49 9.40
C THR A 158 -16.44 18.40 8.18
N THR A 159 -16.33 17.87 6.95
CA THR A 159 -16.63 18.62 5.72
C THR A 159 -18.11 19.02 5.55
N GLU A 160 -19.05 18.47 6.34
CA GLU A 160 -20.47 18.89 6.32
C GLU A 160 -20.81 20.03 7.30
N THR A 161 -19.94 20.32 8.28
CA THR A 161 -20.19 21.41 9.23
C THR A 161 -18.92 22.18 9.56
N ALA A 162 -18.85 23.37 8.96
CA ALA A 162 -18.06 24.53 9.36
C ALA A 162 -16.56 24.56 8.99
N LYS A 163 -16.25 25.67 8.31
CA LYS A 163 -14.93 26.22 7.98
C LYS A 163 -14.01 26.34 9.20
N SER A 164 -12.72 26.26 8.85
CA SER A 164 -11.49 26.73 9.51
C SER A 164 -11.00 25.99 10.75
N GLU A 165 -10.01 25.12 10.55
CA GLU A 165 -8.74 25.08 11.29
C GLU A 165 -7.66 24.45 10.39
N GLU A 166 -6.63 25.22 10.07
CA GLU A 166 -5.59 24.91 9.08
C GLU A 166 -4.61 23.87 9.66
N SER A 167 -4.85 22.58 9.42
CA SER A 167 -3.79 21.57 9.58
C SER A 167 -2.74 21.86 8.52
N MET A 168 -1.49 22.12 8.91
CA MET A 168 -0.36 22.41 8.02
C MET A 168 -0.11 21.25 7.05
N VAL A 169 -0.84 21.22 5.94
CA VAL A 169 -0.55 20.34 4.82
C VAL A 169 0.86 20.68 4.36
N LYS A 170 1.80 19.74 4.49
CA LYS A 170 3.19 19.99 4.15
C LYS A 170 3.31 20.19 2.65
N LYS A 171 3.93 21.29 2.24
CA LYS A 171 4.21 21.55 0.83
C LYS A 171 5.32 20.64 0.36
N ILE A 172 5.13 20.01 -0.78
CA ILE A 172 6.15 19.25 -1.49
C ILE A 172 6.14 19.64 -2.96
N VAL A 173 7.31 19.87 -3.53
CA VAL A 173 7.42 20.26 -4.93
C VAL A 173 7.52 19.00 -5.80
N PHE A 174 6.64 18.88 -6.80
CA PHE A 174 6.82 17.90 -7.87
C PHE A 174 7.48 18.57 -9.06
N VAL A 175 8.70 18.13 -9.39
CA VAL A 175 9.45 18.63 -10.54
C VAL A 175 9.15 17.76 -11.77
N THR A 176 8.30 18.27 -12.65
CA THR A 176 7.87 17.59 -13.88
C THR A 176 7.35 18.60 -14.91
N GLU A 177 7.51 18.30 -16.20
CA GLU A 177 6.87 19.03 -17.32
C GLU A 177 5.56 18.35 -17.78
N ASN A 178 5.21 17.19 -17.21
CA ASN A 178 4.05 16.42 -17.60
C ASN A 178 2.87 16.67 -16.65
N GLU A 179 1.85 17.37 -17.16
CA GLU A 179 0.65 17.76 -16.41
C GLU A 179 -0.20 16.56 -15.97
N GLU A 180 -0.25 15.49 -16.75
CA GLU A 180 -0.99 14.27 -16.39
C GLU A 180 -0.34 13.54 -15.21
N LYS A 181 1.00 13.45 -15.22
CA LYS A 181 1.77 12.92 -14.07
C LYS A 181 1.50 13.76 -12.83
N TYR A 182 1.50 15.09 -12.95
CA TYR A 182 1.18 16.00 -11.85
C TYR A 182 -0.25 15.79 -11.35
N SER A 183 -1.20 15.68 -12.25
CA SER A 183 -2.62 15.44 -11.96
C SER A 183 -2.81 14.15 -11.15
N GLU A 184 -2.16 13.05 -11.52
CA GLU A 184 -2.19 11.80 -10.74
C GLU A 184 -1.49 11.95 -9.38
N ALA A 185 -0.28 12.52 -9.37
CA ALA A 185 0.49 12.66 -8.13
C ALA A 185 -0.21 13.54 -7.09
N LYS A 186 -0.88 14.60 -7.56
CA LYS A 186 -1.70 15.49 -6.73
C LYS A 186 -2.83 14.71 -6.07
N ASP A 187 -3.59 13.93 -6.83
CA ASP A 187 -4.70 13.15 -6.28
C ASP A 187 -4.20 12.11 -5.27
N ILE A 188 -3.13 11.39 -5.61
CA ILE A 188 -2.54 10.32 -4.78
C ILE A 188 -2.03 10.86 -3.43
N LEU A 189 -1.40 12.05 -3.42
CA LEU A 189 -0.75 12.60 -2.23
C LEU A 189 -1.58 13.64 -1.48
N SER A 190 -2.74 14.05 -2.01
CA SER A 190 -3.56 15.17 -1.50
C SER A 190 -3.96 15.06 -0.03
N SER A 191 -4.03 13.85 0.52
CA SER A 191 -4.35 13.62 1.94
C SER A 191 -3.24 14.03 2.91
N HIS A 192 -1.99 14.15 2.43
CA HIS A 192 -0.79 14.37 3.25
C HIS A 192 0.05 15.57 2.81
N PHE A 193 0.06 15.89 1.51
CA PHE A 193 0.90 16.94 0.95
C PHE A 193 0.13 17.90 0.05
N ASP A 194 0.57 19.15 0.06
CA ASP A 194 0.19 20.17 -0.92
C ASP A 194 1.23 20.07 -2.03
N VAL A 195 0.87 19.32 -3.08
CA VAL A 195 1.77 19.04 -4.20
C VAL A 195 1.80 20.23 -5.14
N VAL A 196 2.94 20.93 -5.14
CA VAL A 196 3.18 22.11 -5.97
C VAL A 196 3.91 21.71 -7.24
N LEU A 197 3.31 21.98 -8.40
CA LEU A 197 3.97 21.76 -9.68
C LEU A 197 5.13 22.74 -9.86
N LYS A 198 6.31 22.23 -10.18
CA LYS A 198 7.44 23.02 -10.66
C LYS A 198 7.90 22.47 -12.00
N SER A 199 7.46 23.14 -13.07
CA SER A 199 7.93 22.83 -14.42
C SER A 199 9.39 23.28 -14.58
N MET A 200 10.28 22.31 -14.81
CA MET A 200 11.70 22.51 -15.05
C MET A 200 12.16 21.51 -16.10
N SER A 201 12.82 22.02 -17.14
CA SER A 201 13.50 21.17 -18.11
C SER A 201 14.75 20.58 -17.46
N LEU A 202 14.70 19.28 -17.18
CA LEU A 202 15.80 18.48 -16.67
C LEU A 202 16.29 17.55 -17.78
N VAL A 203 17.61 17.39 -17.87
CA VAL A 203 18.22 16.50 -18.86
C VAL A 203 17.85 15.05 -18.51
N GLU A 204 17.19 14.36 -19.44
CA GLU A 204 16.95 12.92 -19.34
C GLU A 204 18.16 12.20 -19.95
N ILE A 205 19.11 11.80 -19.10
CA ILE A 205 20.26 11.01 -19.54
C ILE A 205 19.82 9.63 -20.04
N GLN A 206 20.70 8.95 -20.77
CA GLN A 206 20.54 7.51 -21.05
C GLN A 206 21.19 6.72 -19.91
N GLY A 207 20.58 5.61 -19.51
CA GLY A 207 21.01 4.82 -18.37
C GLY A 207 19.85 4.03 -17.79
N SER A 208 20.02 3.45 -16.60
CA SER A 208 18.91 2.81 -15.89
C SER A 208 17.86 3.84 -15.43
N SER A 209 16.65 3.39 -15.11
CA SER A 209 15.63 4.27 -14.53
C SER A 209 16.11 4.94 -13.23
N GLU A 210 16.93 4.27 -12.42
CA GLU A 210 17.51 4.85 -11.19
C GLU A 210 18.52 5.95 -11.50
N ASP A 211 19.43 5.72 -12.45
CA ASP A 211 20.42 6.74 -12.85
C ASP A 211 19.73 8.01 -13.36
N ILE A 212 18.66 7.85 -14.14
CA ILE A 212 17.85 8.95 -14.66
C ILE A 212 17.22 9.74 -13.51
N VAL A 213 16.58 9.05 -12.56
CA VAL A 213 15.96 9.70 -11.39
C VAL A 213 16.99 10.39 -10.52
N ILE A 214 18.14 9.76 -10.24
CA ILE A 214 19.23 10.37 -9.46
C ILE A 214 19.76 11.62 -10.16
N ASN A 215 19.97 11.56 -11.48
CA ASN A 215 20.45 12.72 -12.24
C ASN A 215 19.43 13.86 -12.22
N LYS A 216 18.14 13.56 -12.44
CA LYS A 216 17.03 14.52 -12.31
C LYS A 216 16.99 15.15 -10.91
N CYS A 217 17.11 14.35 -9.86
CA CYS A 217 17.16 14.84 -8.48
C CYS A 217 18.33 15.78 -8.23
N LYS A 218 19.55 15.40 -8.65
CA LYS A 218 20.74 16.24 -8.48
C LYS A 218 20.59 17.58 -9.19
N ALA A 219 20.16 17.56 -10.45
CA ALA A 219 19.94 18.78 -11.24
C ALA A 219 18.80 19.65 -10.67
N ALA A 220 17.77 19.05 -10.07
CA ALA A 220 16.71 19.78 -9.39
C ALA A 220 17.20 20.41 -8.08
N LYS A 221 18.02 19.69 -7.31
CA LYS A 221 18.57 20.14 -6.03
C LYS A 221 19.45 21.37 -6.16
N GLU A 222 20.21 21.51 -7.24
CA GLU A 222 20.99 22.73 -7.53
C GLU A 222 20.16 24.01 -7.57
N LYS A 223 18.84 23.88 -7.79
CA LYS A 223 17.90 25.00 -7.96
C LYS A 223 16.85 25.07 -6.84
N LEU A 224 16.78 24.06 -5.97
CA LEU A 224 15.72 23.90 -4.98
C LEU A 224 16.32 23.53 -3.60
N ASN A 225 16.02 24.35 -2.59
CA ASN A 225 16.37 24.11 -1.18
C ASN A 225 15.12 23.79 -0.34
N VAL A 226 14.12 23.15 -0.96
CA VAL A 226 12.84 22.77 -0.33
C VAL A 226 12.55 21.30 -0.61
N PRO A 227 11.70 20.62 0.17
CA PRO A 227 11.31 19.24 -0.13
C PRO A 227 10.72 19.10 -1.53
N PHE A 228 11.28 18.17 -2.32
CA PHE A 228 10.83 17.93 -3.68
C PHE A 228 10.98 16.46 -4.07
N PHE A 229 10.27 16.08 -5.12
CA PHE A 229 10.48 14.82 -5.80
C PHE A 229 10.47 14.98 -7.32
N VAL A 230 11.12 14.03 -7.99
CA VAL A 230 11.05 13.78 -9.44
C VAL A 230 10.57 12.35 -9.64
N GLU A 231 10.14 12.01 -10.85
CA GLU A 231 9.89 10.61 -11.20
C GLU A 231 10.42 10.25 -12.59
N ASP A 232 10.58 8.95 -12.80
CA ASP A 232 10.71 8.34 -14.11
C ASP A 232 9.75 7.15 -14.21
N SER A 233 9.17 6.94 -15.40
CA SER A 233 8.20 5.87 -15.61
C SER A 233 8.58 5.07 -16.85
N SER A 234 8.65 3.77 -16.69
CA SER A 234 9.05 2.83 -17.72
C SER A 234 7.96 1.80 -17.98
N LEU A 235 7.91 1.33 -19.23
CA LEU A 235 7.08 0.21 -19.64
C LEU A 235 8.01 -0.83 -20.27
N CYS A 236 8.12 -1.98 -19.62
CA CYS A 236 9.15 -2.97 -19.89
C CYS A 236 8.51 -4.24 -20.44
N PHE A 237 8.87 -4.65 -21.65
CA PHE A 237 8.34 -5.88 -22.26
C PHE A 237 9.32 -7.03 -21.98
N ASN A 238 8.84 -8.11 -21.38
CA ASN A 238 9.71 -9.24 -21.01
C ASN A 238 10.32 -9.90 -22.26
N ALA A 239 9.53 -10.03 -23.33
CA ALA A 239 9.99 -10.51 -24.63
C ALA A 239 11.13 -9.68 -25.27
N LEU A 240 11.29 -8.42 -24.87
CA LEU A 240 12.35 -7.53 -25.34
C LEU A 240 13.40 -7.25 -24.26
N ASN A 241 13.54 -8.15 -23.27
CA ASN A 241 14.46 -8.00 -22.14
C ASN A 241 14.31 -6.66 -21.42
N GLY A 242 13.07 -6.20 -21.23
CA GLY A 242 12.72 -4.98 -20.52
C GLY A 242 12.68 -3.72 -21.38
N LEU A 243 13.01 -3.78 -22.67
CA LEU A 243 12.76 -2.67 -23.60
C LEU A 243 11.25 -2.52 -23.91
N PRO A 244 10.75 -1.32 -24.25
CA PRO A 244 11.49 -0.05 -24.39
C PRO A 244 11.90 0.59 -23.05
N GLY A 245 11.31 0.15 -21.93
CA GLY A 245 11.67 0.61 -20.59
C GLY A 245 11.47 2.11 -20.43
N GLN A 246 12.47 2.78 -19.85
CA GLN A 246 12.54 4.24 -19.67
C GLN A 246 12.47 5.03 -20.98
N TYR A 247 12.71 4.38 -22.12
CA TYR A 247 12.65 5.01 -23.44
C TYR A 247 11.23 5.01 -24.04
N VAL A 248 10.22 4.48 -23.32
CA VAL A 248 8.85 4.31 -23.83
C VAL A 248 8.24 5.59 -24.41
N LYS A 249 8.58 6.78 -23.88
CA LYS A 249 8.12 8.07 -24.43
C LYS A 249 8.44 8.22 -25.92
N TRP A 250 9.63 7.83 -26.34
CA TRP A 250 10.07 7.95 -27.74
C TRP A 250 9.45 6.88 -28.63
N PHE A 251 9.34 5.65 -28.12
CA PHE A 251 8.65 4.57 -28.83
C PHE A 251 7.17 4.90 -29.02
N LEU A 252 6.50 5.37 -27.97
CA LEU A 252 5.11 5.80 -28.03
C LEU A 252 4.92 6.95 -29.03
N LYS A 253 5.82 7.96 -29.04
CA LYS A 253 5.75 9.06 -30.01
C LYS A 253 5.86 8.58 -31.46
N ALA A 254 6.69 7.58 -31.72
CA ALA A 254 6.90 7.06 -33.07
C ALA A 254 5.84 6.05 -33.51
N LEU A 255 5.37 5.20 -32.59
CA LEU A 255 4.58 4.01 -32.89
C LEU A 255 3.10 4.15 -32.47
N GLY A 256 2.81 5.02 -31.52
CA GLY A 256 1.54 5.05 -30.79
C GLY A 256 1.27 3.76 -29.99
N PRO A 257 0.17 3.70 -29.23
CA PRO A 257 -0.20 2.50 -28.46
C PRO A 257 -0.34 1.25 -29.34
N SER A 258 -0.95 1.38 -30.52
CA SER A 258 -1.13 0.25 -31.44
C SER A 258 0.20 -0.26 -31.99
N GLY A 259 1.17 0.62 -32.22
CA GLY A 259 2.49 0.21 -32.66
C GLY A 259 3.32 -0.42 -31.54
N LEU A 260 3.15 0.02 -30.28
CA LEU A 260 3.72 -0.67 -29.11
C LEU A 260 3.21 -2.11 -28.99
N HIS A 261 1.91 -2.33 -29.14
CA HIS A 261 1.32 -3.67 -29.20
C HIS A 261 1.89 -4.49 -30.37
N LYS A 262 1.98 -3.91 -31.57
CA LYS A 262 2.58 -4.57 -32.75
C LYS A 262 4.05 -4.94 -32.55
N LEU A 263 4.81 -4.18 -31.77
CA LEU A 263 6.24 -4.42 -31.53
C LEU A 263 6.50 -5.80 -30.91
N VAL A 264 5.57 -6.28 -30.09
CA VAL A 264 5.65 -7.60 -29.45
C VAL A 264 4.79 -8.65 -30.13
N SER A 265 4.10 -8.33 -31.23
CA SER A 265 3.11 -9.22 -31.87
C SER A 265 3.68 -10.58 -32.31
N ALA A 266 4.94 -10.63 -32.73
CA ALA A 266 5.62 -11.85 -33.18
C ALA A 266 6.11 -12.77 -32.05
N TYR A 267 6.14 -12.30 -30.79
CA TYR A 267 6.62 -13.08 -29.65
C TYR A 267 5.47 -13.82 -28.97
N GLU A 268 5.65 -15.04 -28.49
CA GLU A 268 4.60 -15.71 -27.71
C GLU A 268 4.36 -15.00 -26.37
N ASP A 269 5.43 -14.56 -25.73
CA ASP A 269 5.39 -13.80 -24.49
C ASP A 269 4.89 -12.37 -24.73
N LYS A 270 3.75 -12.05 -24.12
CA LYS A 270 3.17 -10.69 -24.09
C LYS A 270 3.30 -10.02 -22.73
N THR A 271 3.94 -10.68 -21.77
CA THR A 271 4.08 -10.16 -20.41
C THR A 271 4.97 -8.92 -20.40
N ALA A 272 4.60 -7.99 -19.54
CA ALA A 272 5.26 -6.71 -19.38
C ALA A 272 5.05 -6.22 -17.96
N TYR A 273 5.81 -5.20 -17.57
CA TYR A 273 5.56 -4.50 -16.33
C TYR A 273 5.70 -3.00 -16.52
N ALA A 274 4.84 -2.27 -15.81
CA ALA A 274 4.96 -0.84 -15.62
C ALA A 274 5.76 -0.57 -14.34
N MET A 275 6.74 0.33 -14.41
CA MET A 275 7.56 0.70 -13.27
C MET A 275 7.59 2.22 -13.12
N CYS A 276 7.45 2.71 -11.89
CA CYS A 276 7.70 4.09 -11.51
C CYS A 276 8.82 4.10 -10.48
N ILE A 277 9.79 4.99 -10.67
CA ILE A 277 10.78 5.31 -9.64
C ILE A 277 10.62 6.78 -9.29
N VAL A 278 10.39 7.04 -8.01
CA VAL A 278 10.30 8.38 -7.43
C VAL A 278 11.60 8.66 -6.69
N GLY A 279 12.23 9.78 -7.02
CA GLY A 279 13.39 10.29 -6.30
C GLY A 279 12.99 11.46 -5.42
N TYR A 280 13.19 11.34 -4.12
CA TYR A 280 12.86 12.37 -3.13
C TYR A 280 14.12 13.00 -2.52
N SER A 281 14.07 14.31 -2.31
CA SER A 281 15.03 15.04 -1.49
C SER A 281 14.29 15.93 -0.49
N ASP A 282 14.82 16.05 0.73
CA ASP A 282 14.31 16.98 1.74
C ASP A 282 14.75 18.44 1.49
N GLY A 283 15.60 18.67 0.48
CA GLY A 283 16.14 19.99 0.14
C GLY A 283 17.24 20.49 1.07
N GLN A 284 17.61 19.74 2.12
CA GLN A 284 18.59 20.13 3.13
C GLN A 284 19.81 19.20 3.14
N SER A 285 19.59 17.88 3.04
CA SER A 285 20.63 16.87 3.03
C SER A 285 21.00 16.43 1.61
N ASP A 286 22.23 15.93 1.42
CA ASP A 286 22.70 15.34 0.15
C ASP A 286 22.10 13.97 -0.16
N GLU A 287 21.26 13.44 0.74
CA GLU A 287 20.59 12.18 0.54
C GLU A 287 19.47 12.30 -0.52
N ILE A 288 19.48 11.37 -1.48
CA ILE A 288 18.40 11.15 -2.42
C ILE A 288 17.82 9.77 -2.10
N ARG A 289 16.51 9.72 -1.81
CA ARG A 289 15.82 8.46 -1.52
C ARG A 289 15.00 8.03 -2.72
N LEU A 290 15.15 6.78 -3.13
CA LEU A 290 14.43 6.19 -4.25
C LEU A 290 13.27 5.32 -3.74
N PHE A 291 12.13 5.43 -4.39
CA PHE A 291 10.93 4.64 -4.09
C PHE A 291 10.40 4.04 -5.38
N HIS A 292 10.20 2.73 -5.37
CA HIS A 292 9.78 1.98 -6.54
C HIS A 292 8.32 1.58 -6.42
N GLY A 293 7.65 1.53 -7.56
CA GLY A 293 6.34 0.94 -7.71
C GLY A 293 6.28 0.18 -9.02
N ARG A 294 5.90 -1.10 -8.94
CA ARG A 294 5.82 -2.01 -10.08
C ARG A 294 4.42 -2.59 -10.18
N VAL A 295 3.92 -2.70 -11.41
CA VAL A 295 2.72 -3.44 -11.73
C VAL A 295 3.02 -4.36 -12.90
N ASP A 296 2.89 -5.66 -12.67
CA ASP A 296 2.99 -6.68 -13.71
C ASP A 296 1.68 -6.76 -14.52
N GLY A 297 1.79 -7.21 -15.77
CA GLY A 297 0.69 -7.21 -16.71
C GLY A 297 1.11 -7.73 -18.09
N LYS A 298 0.33 -7.35 -19.10
CA LYS A 298 0.53 -7.77 -20.49
C LYS A 298 0.26 -6.63 -21.45
N ILE A 299 0.93 -6.68 -22.60
CA ILE A 299 0.65 -5.79 -23.72
C ILE A 299 -0.49 -6.34 -24.54
N VAL A 300 -1.51 -5.50 -24.74
CA VAL A 300 -2.76 -5.85 -25.43
C VAL A 300 -3.07 -4.84 -26.53
N ASP A 301 -4.03 -5.18 -27.39
CA ASP A 301 -4.54 -4.23 -28.37
C ASP A 301 -5.15 -3.01 -27.66
N PRO A 302 -4.87 -1.76 -28.09
CA PRO A 302 -5.28 -0.59 -27.36
C PRO A 302 -6.78 -0.48 -27.19
N SER A 303 -7.23 -0.24 -25.96
CA SER A 303 -8.64 -0.03 -25.63
C SER A 303 -8.79 0.99 -24.50
N GLY A 304 -9.94 1.67 -24.44
CA GLY A 304 -10.23 2.69 -23.43
C GLY A 304 -10.13 4.13 -23.95
N VAL A 305 -10.67 5.05 -23.16
CA VAL A 305 -10.75 6.50 -23.46
C VAL A 305 -10.17 7.38 -22.36
N HIS A 306 -9.83 6.78 -21.22
CA HIS A 306 -9.20 7.43 -20.07
C HIS A 306 -7.67 7.29 -20.13
N GLY A 307 -6.99 7.87 -19.15
CA GLY A 307 -5.54 7.75 -19.02
C GLY A 307 -4.76 8.52 -20.08
N PHE A 308 -3.47 8.25 -20.16
CA PHE A 308 -2.55 8.90 -21.09
C PHE A 308 -1.41 7.97 -21.51
N GLY A 309 -0.75 8.36 -22.59
CA GLY A 309 0.45 7.67 -23.02
C GLY A 309 0.17 6.26 -23.54
N TRP A 310 0.77 5.26 -22.90
CA TRP A 310 0.68 3.84 -23.25
C TRP A 310 -0.39 3.08 -22.46
N ASP A 311 -1.16 3.76 -21.60
CA ASP A 311 -2.19 3.15 -20.75
C ASP A 311 -3.17 2.25 -21.52
N ALA A 312 -3.50 2.61 -22.76
CA ALA A 312 -4.46 1.88 -23.58
C ALA A 312 -3.98 0.48 -23.96
N CYS A 313 -2.67 0.26 -24.09
CA CYS A 313 -2.11 -1.03 -24.49
C CYS A 313 -1.51 -1.83 -23.34
N PHE A 314 -1.76 -1.44 -22.08
CA PHE A 314 -1.28 -2.16 -20.90
C PHE A 314 -2.46 -2.68 -20.07
N LEU A 315 -2.56 -4.00 -19.97
CA LEU A 315 -3.51 -4.72 -19.13
C LEU A 315 -2.77 -5.18 -17.86
N PRO A 316 -3.00 -4.56 -16.69
CA PRO A 316 -2.40 -5.04 -15.45
C PRO A 316 -2.92 -6.45 -15.10
N ASP A 317 -2.10 -7.25 -14.45
CA ASP A 317 -2.52 -8.56 -13.95
C ASP A 317 -3.71 -8.41 -12.99
N ASN A 318 -4.55 -9.46 -12.91
CA ASN A 318 -5.79 -9.48 -12.12
C ASN A 318 -6.83 -8.41 -12.52
N SER A 319 -6.73 -7.86 -13.73
CA SER A 319 -7.71 -6.93 -14.31
C SER A 319 -8.21 -7.42 -15.66
N ASN A 320 -9.47 -7.08 -15.98
CA ASN A 320 -10.05 -7.23 -17.31
C ASN A 320 -10.06 -5.91 -18.11
N GLU A 321 -9.51 -4.84 -17.53
CA GLU A 321 -9.50 -3.49 -18.07
C GLU A 321 -8.07 -2.98 -18.20
N SER A 322 -7.72 -2.41 -19.35
CA SER A 322 -6.49 -1.63 -19.52
C SER A 322 -6.50 -0.41 -18.60
N PHE A 323 -5.33 0.20 -18.34
CA PHE A 323 -5.30 1.45 -17.58
C PHE A 323 -6.14 2.57 -18.21
N ALA A 324 -6.28 2.60 -19.54
CA ALA A 324 -7.12 3.58 -20.22
C ALA A 324 -8.63 3.26 -20.16
N GLN A 325 -9.01 2.06 -19.75
CA GLN A 325 -10.41 1.72 -19.48
C GLN A 325 -10.81 2.07 -18.04
N MET A 326 -9.83 2.21 -17.13
CA MET A 326 -10.09 2.53 -15.73
C MET A 326 -10.38 4.03 -15.53
N PRO A 327 -11.36 4.37 -14.68
CA PRO A 327 -11.46 5.73 -14.14
C PRO A 327 -10.17 6.12 -13.41
N LYS A 328 -9.81 7.41 -13.46
CA LYS A 328 -8.58 7.94 -12.83
C LYS A 328 -8.44 7.52 -11.36
N ALA A 329 -9.52 7.61 -10.57
CA ALA A 329 -9.53 7.22 -9.16
C ALA A 329 -9.08 5.76 -8.94
N LYS A 330 -9.65 4.82 -9.70
CA LYS A 330 -9.29 3.40 -9.66
C LYS A 330 -7.83 3.18 -10.07
N LYS A 331 -7.36 3.86 -11.12
CA LYS A 331 -5.95 3.79 -11.54
C LYS A 331 -5.00 4.34 -10.47
N CYS A 332 -5.38 5.42 -9.79
CA CYS A 332 -4.63 6.01 -8.68
C CYS A 332 -4.56 5.11 -7.43
N GLU A 333 -5.31 4.01 -7.37
CA GLU A 333 -5.19 3.03 -6.29
C GLU A 333 -4.10 2.00 -6.56
N ILE A 334 -4.04 1.49 -7.80
CA ILE A 334 -3.26 0.28 -8.15
C ILE A 334 -2.05 0.53 -9.04
N SER A 335 -1.92 1.72 -9.65
CA SER A 335 -0.86 1.95 -10.64
C SER A 335 0.55 1.94 -10.03
N HIS A 336 1.53 1.60 -10.86
CA HIS A 336 2.96 1.70 -10.55
C HIS A 336 3.35 3.06 -9.93
N ARG A 337 2.78 4.17 -10.43
CA ARG A 337 2.97 5.51 -9.86
C ARG A 337 2.35 5.65 -8.48
N ALA A 338 1.12 5.17 -8.30
CA ALA A 338 0.47 5.18 -6.98
C ALA A 338 1.29 4.42 -5.94
N LEU A 339 1.80 3.24 -6.28
CA LEU A 339 2.65 2.45 -5.40
C LEU A 339 3.94 3.19 -5.02
N ALA A 340 4.65 3.76 -6.01
CA ALA A 340 5.89 4.51 -5.76
C ALA A 340 5.66 5.75 -4.88
N LEU A 341 4.60 6.52 -5.16
CA LEU A 341 4.27 7.73 -4.40
C LEU A 341 3.76 7.42 -2.99
N LYS A 342 2.98 6.36 -2.80
CA LYS A 342 2.57 5.88 -1.46
C LYS A 342 3.79 5.47 -0.64
N ASN A 343 4.71 4.71 -1.23
CA ASN A 343 5.97 4.31 -0.58
C ASN A 343 6.80 5.54 -0.16
N MET A 344 6.91 6.56 -1.01
CA MET A 344 7.55 7.83 -0.67
C MET A 344 6.81 8.53 0.48
N CYS A 345 5.49 8.68 0.36
CA CYS A 345 4.64 9.37 1.31
C CYS A 345 4.84 8.78 2.72
N ASP A 346 4.72 7.47 2.83
CA ASP A 346 4.89 6.74 4.08
C ASP A 346 6.29 6.97 4.68
N ALA A 347 7.34 6.88 3.86
CA ALA A 347 8.71 7.08 4.33
C ALA A 347 8.97 8.52 4.80
N VAL A 348 8.49 9.52 4.07
CA VAL A 348 8.68 10.94 4.40
C VAL A 348 7.90 11.32 5.66
N ILE A 349 6.67 10.83 5.81
CA ILE A 349 5.87 11.02 7.03
C ILE A 349 6.58 10.38 8.22
N ARG A 350 7.06 9.14 8.08
CA ARG A 350 7.81 8.41 9.13
C ARG A 350 9.06 9.16 9.59
N SER A 351 9.87 9.70 8.66
CA SER A 351 11.07 10.47 9.01
C SER A 351 10.74 11.76 9.76
N ALA A 352 9.62 12.42 9.45
CA ALA A 352 9.22 13.66 10.10
C ALA A 352 8.66 13.47 11.53
N SER A 353 8.21 12.26 11.88
CA SER A 353 7.78 11.90 13.24
C SER A 353 8.95 11.55 14.20
N GLY A 354 10.21 11.68 13.76
CA GLY A 354 11.38 11.43 14.61
C GLY A 354 11.69 9.94 14.85
N ILE A 355 11.01 9.04 14.13
CA ILE A 355 11.23 7.60 14.22
C ILE A 355 12.41 7.23 13.31
N LYS A 356 13.61 7.11 13.88
CA LYS A 356 14.78 6.53 13.20
C LYS A 356 14.82 5.02 13.43
N TYR A 357 14.88 4.22 12.36
CA TYR A 357 15.36 2.84 12.45
C TYR A 357 16.32 2.49 11.31
N TRP A 358 17.20 1.57 11.66
CA TRP A 358 18.39 1.09 11.00
C TRP A 358 18.14 0.59 9.57
N GLN A 359 19.02 0.99 8.65
CA GLN A 359 19.16 0.38 7.33
C GLN A 359 19.85 -0.98 7.49
N HIS A 360 19.29 -2.01 6.86
CA HIS A 360 20.00 -3.25 6.55
C HIS A 360 20.56 -3.16 5.13
#